data_AF-A0A9Q1JV66-F1
#
_entry.id   AF-A0A9Q1JV66-F1
#
_cell.length_a   1.000
_cell.length_b   1.000
_cell.length_c   1.000
_cell.angle_alpha   90.00
_cell.angle_beta   90.00
_cell.angle_gamma   90.00
#
_symmetry.space_group_name_H-M   'P 1'
#
loop_
_entity.id
_entity.type
_entity.pdbx_description
1 polymer ?
#
loop_
_entity_poly.entity_id
_entity_poly.type
_entity_poly.pdbx_seq_one_letter_code
_entity_poly.pdbx_strand_id
1 'polypeptide(L)'
;MGLLSCFCCLIGEYIASNGGVVTAEELAPYLDVQTKDEGDESYMLPVLLRFDGQPDLDEEGNILYRFPSLQRTASSTKAGRKEYVGIRWSNCEGKVKKFFEEKKWRFSKTSLAERAMVIGFGGLNLFGVLVLTGMLMEMSGRPSGLISFVAGLLPALQVYASSFFIIPLVRWFLISETNAEIEKRNRARKQRAQALELPDPSLRRKLLNARDMAQRTVIGKDRIIYSTEKDFDEQDYEAREWEKRFQELERSD
;
A
#
# COMPACT_ATOMS: atom_id res chain seq x y z
N MET A 1 2.29 -5.30 -9.06
CA MET A 1 2.43 -6.37 -8.05
C MET A 1 3.12 -5.94 -6.75
N GLY A 2 4.14 -5.05 -6.77
CA GLY A 2 4.85 -4.65 -5.54
C GLY A 2 4.11 -3.71 -4.57
N LEU A 3 3.23 -2.82 -5.05
CA LEU A 3 2.52 -1.86 -4.19
C LEU A 3 1.47 -2.53 -3.28
N LEU A 4 0.69 -3.46 -3.83
CA LEU A 4 -0.35 -4.17 -3.08
C LEU A 4 0.24 -5.05 -1.96
N SER A 5 1.41 -5.65 -2.22
CA SER A 5 2.12 -6.48 -1.24
C SER A 5 2.68 -5.66 -0.07
N CYS A 6 3.20 -4.46 -0.34
CA CYS A 6 3.73 -3.58 0.69
C CYS A 6 2.60 -2.95 1.52
N PHE A 7 1.51 -2.56 0.87
CA PHE A 7 0.30 -2.04 1.50
C PHE A 7 -0.33 -3.02 2.48
N CYS A 8 -0.58 -4.26 2.05
CA CYS A 8 -1.16 -5.26 2.95
C CYS A 8 -0.21 -5.55 4.13
N CYS A 9 1.11 -5.52 3.92
CA CYS A 9 2.00 -5.77 5.05
C CYS A 9 1.93 -4.69 6.12
N LEU A 10 1.97 -3.42 5.72
CA LEU A 10 1.91 -2.30 6.67
C LEU A 10 0.62 -2.33 7.49
N ILE A 11 -0.51 -2.61 6.84
CA ILE A 11 -1.81 -2.73 7.51
C ILE A 11 -1.85 -3.94 8.44
N GLY A 12 -1.39 -5.10 7.96
CA GLY A 12 -1.34 -6.32 8.78
C GLY A 12 -0.45 -6.17 10.02
N GLU A 13 0.73 -5.56 9.87
CA GLU A 13 1.65 -5.28 10.98
C GLU A 13 1.03 -4.28 11.97
N TYR A 14 0.37 -3.24 11.48
CA TYR A 14 -0.32 -2.25 12.31
C TYR A 14 -1.45 -2.91 13.12
N ILE A 15 -2.33 -3.68 12.48
CA ILE A 15 -3.42 -4.41 13.14
C ILE A 15 -2.88 -5.39 14.19
N ALA A 16 -1.86 -6.18 13.83
CA ALA A 16 -1.25 -7.15 14.74
C ALA A 16 -0.56 -6.47 15.94
N SER A 17 0.06 -5.30 15.74
CA SER A 17 0.66 -4.52 16.82
C SER A 17 -0.38 -3.96 17.80
N ASN A 18 -1.62 -3.80 17.34
CA ASN A 18 -2.73 -3.24 18.09
C ASN A 18 -3.61 -4.30 18.78
N GLY A 19 -3.25 -5.57 18.71
CA GLY A 19 -4.01 -6.67 19.31
C GLY A 19 -5.19 -7.14 18.46
N GLY A 20 -5.19 -6.84 17.16
CA GLY A 20 -6.19 -7.35 16.22
C GLY A 20 -7.56 -6.69 16.30
N VAL A 21 -7.69 -5.53 16.96
CA VAL A 21 -8.87 -4.67 16.89
C VAL A 21 -8.41 -3.26 16.53
N VAL A 22 -9.08 -2.64 15.56
CA VAL A 22 -8.76 -1.29 15.08
C VAL A 22 -10.02 -0.53 14.69
N THR A 23 -9.95 0.80 14.75
CA THR A 23 -11.03 1.66 14.23
C THR A 23 -10.79 2.01 12.75
N ALA A 24 -11.82 2.48 12.05
CA ALA A 24 -11.68 2.93 10.66
C ALA A 24 -10.67 4.08 10.53
N GLU A 25 -10.71 5.01 11.49
CA GLU A 25 -9.86 6.20 11.55
C GLU A 25 -8.39 5.86 11.73
N GLU A 26 -8.07 4.79 12.48
CA GLU A 26 -6.69 4.32 12.65
C GLU A 26 -6.09 3.77 11.35
N LEU A 27 -6.91 3.19 10.49
CA LEU A 27 -6.49 2.64 9.20
C LEU A 27 -6.59 3.63 8.04
N ALA A 28 -7.37 4.72 8.20
CA ALA A 28 -7.55 5.76 7.20
C ALA A 28 -6.24 6.41 6.66
N PRO A 29 -5.14 6.54 7.43
CA PRO A 29 -3.84 7.02 6.90
C PRO A 29 -3.14 6.04 5.96
N TYR A 30 -3.52 4.76 5.98
CA TYR A 30 -2.96 3.75 5.07
C TYR A 30 -3.83 3.59 3.83
N LEU A 31 -5.13 3.85 3.95
CA LEU A 31 -6.14 3.67 2.91
C LEU A 31 -6.31 4.91 2.02
N ASP A 32 -6.84 4.69 0.81
CA ASP A 32 -7.21 5.77 -0.10
C ASP A 32 -8.67 6.14 0.12
N VAL A 33 -8.95 6.92 1.17
CA VAL A 33 -10.29 7.43 1.45
C VAL A 33 -10.57 8.60 0.50
N GLN A 34 -11.35 8.31 -0.54
CA GLN A 34 -11.79 9.25 -1.58
C GLN A 34 -12.94 10.15 -1.09
N THR A 35 -13.71 9.68 -0.11
CA THR A 35 -14.91 10.34 0.38
C THR A 35 -14.58 11.37 1.46
N LYS A 36 -15.29 12.51 1.38
CA LYS A 36 -15.19 13.63 2.32
C LYS A 36 -16.18 13.47 3.48
N ASP A 37 -17.04 12.46 3.41
CA ASP A 37 -18.07 12.18 4.39
C ASP A 37 -17.46 11.37 5.54
N GLU A 38 -17.45 11.96 6.72
CA GLU A 38 -16.85 11.38 7.93
C GLU A 38 -17.54 10.09 8.40
N GLY A 39 -18.74 9.79 7.89
CA GLY A 39 -19.51 8.58 8.23
C GLY A 39 -19.40 7.43 7.23
N ASP A 40 -18.75 7.61 6.08
CA ASP A 40 -18.62 6.55 5.08
C ASP A 40 -17.37 5.70 5.34
N GLU A 41 -17.52 4.64 6.13
CA GLU A 41 -16.45 3.66 6.43
C GLU A 41 -16.29 2.60 5.31
N SER A 42 -16.90 2.76 4.13
CA SER A 42 -16.82 1.80 3.01
C SER A 42 -15.39 1.48 2.54
N TYR A 43 -14.44 2.38 2.79
CA TYR A 43 -13.02 2.18 2.48
C TYR A 43 -12.38 1.02 3.29
N MET A 44 -13.03 0.55 4.35
CA MET A 44 -12.60 -0.59 5.16
C MET A 44 -12.88 -1.93 4.50
N LEU A 45 -13.91 -2.04 3.64
CA LEU A 45 -14.34 -3.29 3.01
C LEU A 45 -13.19 -4.10 2.37
N PRO A 46 -12.29 -3.53 1.55
CA PRO A 46 -11.17 -4.30 0.99
C PRO A 46 -10.21 -4.83 2.05
N VAL A 47 -10.08 -4.17 3.20
CA VAL A 47 -9.26 -4.65 4.32
C VAL A 47 -9.94 -5.81 5.04
N LEU A 48 -11.24 -5.69 5.29
CA LEU A 48 -12.04 -6.76 5.93
C LEU A 48 -12.00 -8.04 5.10
N LEU A 49 -12.25 -7.93 3.80
CA LEU A 49 -12.18 -9.08 2.90
C LEU A 49 -10.77 -9.67 2.79
N ARG A 50 -9.73 -8.85 2.96
CA ARG A 50 -8.34 -9.30 2.81
C ARG A 50 -7.80 -10.03 4.04
N PHE A 51 -8.17 -9.58 5.23
CA PHE A 51 -7.68 -10.10 6.52
C PHE A 51 -8.73 -10.89 7.30
N ASP A 52 -9.89 -11.15 6.69
CA ASP A 52 -11.02 -11.81 7.32
C ASP A 52 -11.48 -11.07 8.59
N GLY A 53 -11.62 -9.75 8.44
CA GLY A 53 -12.06 -8.86 9.51
C GLY A 53 -13.58 -8.80 9.60
N GLN A 54 -14.09 -8.65 10.82
CA GLN A 54 -15.52 -8.54 11.10
C GLN A 54 -15.81 -7.23 11.84
N PRO A 55 -16.88 -6.50 11.47
CA PRO A 55 -17.35 -5.37 12.24
C PRO A 55 -18.01 -5.86 13.53
N ASP A 56 -17.69 -5.21 14.64
CA ASP A 56 -18.25 -5.44 15.96
C ASP A 56 -18.66 -4.10 16.56
N LEU A 57 -19.64 -4.10 17.44
CA LEU A 57 -20.14 -2.87 18.06
C LEU A 57 -19.56 -2.71 19.45
N ASP A 58 -19.17 -1.48 19.80
CA ASP A 58 -18.87 -1.14 21.19
C ASP A 58 -20.15 -0.86 22.01
N GLU A 59 -19.99 -0.71 23.32
CA GLU A 59 -21.09 -0.41 24.26
C GLU A 59 -21.74 0.96 23.97
N GLU A 60 -21.05 1.83 23.23
CA GLU A 60 -21.51 3.15 22.80
C GLU A 60 -22.16 3.16 21.41
N GLY A 61 -22.21 2.02 20.70
CA GLY A 61 -22.78 1.89 19.36
C GLY A 61 -21.86 2.31 18.22
N ASN A 62 -20.55 2.48 18.45
CA ASN A 62 -19.55 2.68 17.42
C ASN A 62 -19.11 1.35 16.81
N ILE A 63 -18.76 1.39 15.52
CA ILE A 63 -18.23 0.24 14.79
C ILE A 63 -16.72 0.13 15.04
N LEU A 64 -16.30 -1.01 15.57
CA LEU A 64 -14.91 -1.43 15.71
C LEU A 64 -14.66 -2.62 14.78
N TYR A 65 -13.46 -2.74 14.23
CA TYR A 65 -13.13 -3.83 13.32
C TYR A 65 -12.19 -4.82 13.98
N ARG A 66 -12.65 -6.06 14.09
CA ARG A 66 -11.90 -7.17 14.69
C ARG A 66 -11.28 -8.04 13.60
N PHE A 67 -10.03 -8.43 13.79
CA PHE A 67 -9.25 -9.27 12.89
C PHE A 67 -8.68 -10.47 13.65
N PRO A 68 -9.49 -11.53 13.85
CA PRO A 68 -9.10 -12.70 14.64
C PRO A 68 -7.81 -13.35 14.13
N SER A 69 -7.64 -13.39 12.80
CA SER A 69 -6.46 -13.95 12.12
C SER A 69 -5.13 -13.25 12.45
N LEU A 70 -5.19 -12.00 12.92
CA LEU A 70 -4.03 -11.16 13.27
C LEU A 70 -3.89 -10.92 14.77
N GLN A 71 -4.74 -11.53 15.60
CA GLN A 71 -4.60 -11.50 17.06
C GLN A 71 -3.43 -12.38 17.48
N ARG A 72 -2.47 -11.82 18.24
CA ARG A 72 -1.37 -12.60 18.80
C ARG A 72 -1.92 -13.51 19.90
N THR A 73 -1.97 -14.81 19.67
CA THR A 73 -2.16 -15.79 20.74
C THR A 73 -0.99 -15.69 21.73
N ALA A 74 -1.29 -15.59 23.02
CA ALA A 74 -0.31 -15.34 24.08
C ALA A 74 0.67 -16.51 24.37
N SER A 75 0.77 -17.51 23.49
CA SER A 75 1.55 -18.73 23.70
C SER A 75 2.47 -19.06 22.52
N SER A 76 3.46 -18.20 22.25
CA SER A 76 4.67 -18.63 21.55
C SER A 76 5.93 -17.94 22.05
N THR A 77 5.99 -17.65 23.36
CA THR A 77 7.29 -17.50 24.02
C THR A 77 7.90 -18.90 24.15
N LYS A 78 8.69 -19.32 23.16
CA LYS A 78 9.52 -20.54 23.12
C LYS A 78 8.79 -21.87 22.82
N ALA A 79 8.44 -22.10 21.55
CA ALA A 79 8.43 -23.44 20.98
C ALA A 79 8.77 -23.33 19.49
N GLY A 80 9.63 -24.23 19.01
CA GLY A 80 10.33 -24.13 17.73
C GLY A 80 9.42 -23.95 16.52
N ARG A 81 10.00 -23.33 15.49
CA ARG A 81 9.52 -23.28 14.09
C ARG A 81 8.43 -24.32 13.77
N LYS A 82 7.18 -23.94 13.92
CA LYS A 82 6.07 -24.54 13.17
C LYS A 82 5.53 -23.44 12.27
N GLU A 83 5.89 -23.58 11.00
CA GLU A 83 5.61 -22.67 9.91
C GLU A 83 4.10 -22.71 9.63
N TYR A 84 3.37 -21.75 10.19
CA TYR A 84 1.98 -21.51 9.82
C TYR A 84 1.93 -21.15 8.33
N VAL A 85 1.08 -21.83 7.55
CA VAL A 85 0.83 -21.56 6.12
C VAL A 85 -0.14 -20.36 5.97
N GLY A 86 0.07 -19.33 6.78
CA GLY A 86 -0.55 -18.02 6.63
C GLY A 86 0.47 -17.08 6.01
N ILE A 87 0.04 -16.25 5.05
CA ILE A 87 0.85 -15.33 4.24
C ILE A 87 2.13 -14.89 4.97
N ARG A 88 3.28 -15.38 4.52
CA ARG A 88 4.58 -15.07 5.13
C ARG A 88 4.93 -13.61 4.82
N TRP A 89 4.56 -12.70 5.71
CA TRP A 89 4.96 -11.29 5.67
C TRP A 89 6.43 -11.10 6.10
N SER A 90 7.32 -12.04 5.74
CA SER A 90 8.69 -12.14 6.28
C SER A 90 9.66 -11.05 5.80
N ASN A 91 9.24 -10.20 4.87
CA ASN A 91 10.09 -9.15 4.30
C ASN A 91 9.66 -7.74 4.73
N CYS A 92 8.89 -7.63 5.80
CA CYS A 92 8.43 -6.34 6.31
C CYS A 92 9.51 -5.77 7.22
N GLU A 93 10.58 -5.31 6.58
CA GLU A 93 11.61 -4.52 7.22
C GLU A 93 11.04 -3.15 7.55
N GLY A 94 10.70 -2.96 8.82
CA GLY A 94 10.77 -1.64 9.43
C GLY A 94 9.57 -1.26 10.25
N LYS A 95 9.89 -0.70 11.44
CA LYS A 95 9.07 0.15 12.31
C LYS A 95 7.76 0.58 11.65
N VAL A 96 6.65 0.16 12.25
CA VAL A 96 5.27 0.62 11.92
C VAL A 96 5.29 2.09 11.54
N LYS A 97 5.18 2.36 10.23
CA LYS A 97 5.18 3.73 9.70
C LYS A 97 3.83 4.34 10.00
N LYS A 98 3.79 5.59 10.49
CA LYS A 98 2.53 6.27 10.89
C LYS A 98 1.48 6.41 9.78
N PHE A 99 1.89 6.37 8.51
CA PHE A 99 1.00 6.44 7.36
C PHE A 99 1.63 5.78 6.13
N PHE A 100 0.81 5.49 5.12
CA PHE A 100 1.28 4.99 3.84
C PHE A 100 1.75 6.15 2.94
N GLU A 101 3.02 6.16 2.57
CA GLU A 101 3.57 7.10 1.61
C GLU A 101 3.74 6.43 0.23
N GLU A 102 2.91 6.84 -0.72
CA GLU A 102 2.99 6.38 -2.09
C GLU A 102 4.20 7.01 -2.80
N LYS A 103 4.99 6.19 -3.49
CA LYS A 103 6.23 6.64 -4.13
C LYS A 103 5.92 7.41 -5.42
N LYS A 104 6.55 8.58 -5.57
CA LYS A 104 6.53 9.37 -6.82
C LYS A 104 7.16 8.59 -7.97
N TRP A 105 6.58 8.73 -9.17
CA TRP A 105 7.10 8.18 -10.40
C TRP A 105 8.36 8.95 -10.81
N ARG A 106 9.49 8.25 -10.87
CA ARG A 106 10.75 8.83 -11.33
C ARG A 106 10.76 8.89 -12.85
N PHE A 107 11.04 10.06 -13.40
CA PHE A 107 11.14 10.27 -14.85
C PHE A 107 12.21 9.38 -15.50
N SER A 108 13.40 9.33 -14.90
CA SER A 108 14.48 8.40 -15.30
C SER A 108 15.36 8.02 -14.12
N LYS A 109 16.13 6.94 -14.26
CA LYS A 109 17.13 6.49 -13.28
C LYS A 109 18.50 7.15 -13.48
N THR A 110 18.63 7.94 -14.53
CA THR A 110 19.85 8.60 -15.00
C THR A 110 20.27 9.74 -14.06
N SER A 111 21.58 9.92 -13.88
CA SER A 111 22.19 11.00 -13.10
C SER A 111 21.97 12.38 -13.76
N LEU A 112 22.19 13.46 -13.01
CA LEU A 112 22.03 14.83 -13.53
C LEU A 112 22.99 15.11 -14.70
N ALA A 113 24.24 14.62 -14.61
CA ALA A 113 25.27 14.84 -15.62
C ALA A 113 24.95 14.14 -16.95
N GLU A 114 24.53 12.87 -16.89
CA GLU A 114 24.09 12.13 -18.08
C GLU A 114 22.87 12.77 -18.74
N ARG A 115 21.90 13.26 -17.95
CA ARG A 115 20.74 13.99 -18.51
C ARG A 115 21.18 15.27 -19.20
N ALA A 116 22.08 16.05 -18.58
CA ALA A 116 22.60 17.27 -19.17
C ALA A 116 23.35 17.00 -20.48
N MET A 117 24.15 15.92 -20.54
CA MET A 117 24.81 15.49 -21.77
C MET A 117 23.82 15.11 -22.87
N VAL A 118 22.79 14.32 -22.56
CA VAL A 118 21.76 13.92 -23.55
C VAL A 118 21.02 15.14 -24.08
N ILE A 119 20.66 16.09 -23.21
CA ILE A 119 20.02 17.35 -23.62
C ILE A 119 20.99 18.19 -24.47
N GLY A 120 22.26 18.27 -24.08
CA GLY A 120 23.29 19.03 -24.80
C GLY A 120 23.54 18.47 -26.20
N PHE A 121 23.79 17.16 -26.33
CA PHE A 121 23.97 16.48 -27.62
C PHE A 121 22.71 16.56 -28.49
N GLY A 122 21.52 16.38 -27.89
CA GLY A 122 20.26 16.59 -28.60
C GLY A 122 20.12 18.03 -29.09
N GLY A 123 20.53 19.01 -28.28
CA GLY A 123 20.43 20.43 -28.61
C GLY A 123 21.35 20.80 -29.77
N LEU A 124 22.59 20.28 -29.76
CA LEU A 124 23.51 20.42 -30.89
C LEU A 124 22.96 19.77 -32.16
N ASN A 125 22.33 18.60 -32.06
CA ASN A 125 21.70 17.94 -33.21
C ASN A 125 20.55 18.78 -33.78
N LEU A 126 19.63 19.27 -32.94
CA LEU A 126 18.53 20.13 -33.36
C LEU A 126 19.02 21.44 -33.97
N PHE A 127 20.03 22.07 -33.37
CA PHE A 127 20.66 23.28 -33.90
C PHE A 127 21.25 23.03 -35.30
N GLY A 128 21.96 21.92 -35.49
CA GLY A 128 22.48 21.53 -36.80
C GLY A 128 21.38 21.39 -37.86
N VAL A 129 20.25 20.77 -37.50
CA VAL A 129 19.08 20.65 -38.39
C VAL A 129 18.47 22.01 -38.74
N LEU A 130 18.38 22.94 -37.77
CA LEU A 130 17.88 24.29 -38.01
C LEU A 130 18.79 25.09 -38.94
N VAL A 131 20.11 25.05 -38.72
CA VAL A 131 21.08 25.71 -39.59
C VAL A 131 21.03 25.13 -41.01
N LEU A 132 21.03 23.79 -41.14
CA LEU A 132 20.88 23.12 -42.44
C LEU A 132 19.59 23.53 -43.16
N THR A 133 18.49 23.67 -42.42
CA THR A 133 17.21 24.11 -42.96
C THR A 133 17.30 25.55 -43.48
N GLY A 134 17.89 26.47 -42.71
CA GLY A 134 18.09 27.86 -43.13
C GLY A 134 18.98 27.98 -44.37
N MET A 135 20.13 27.29 -44.38
CA MET A 135 21.05 27.28 -45.51
C MET A 135 20.39 26.74 -46.80
N LEU A 136 19.52 25.73 -46.67
CA LEU A 136 18.82 25.17 -47.83
C LEU A 136 17.71 26.09 -48.36
N MET A 137 17.03 26.83 -47.47
CA MET A 137 15.98 27.79 -47.86
C MET A 137 16.55 29.04 -48.54
N GLU A 138 17.74 29.49 -48.13
CA GLU A 138 18.41 30.67 -48.70
C GLU A 138 19.04 30.38 -50.07
N MET A 139 19.17 29.09 -50.45
CA MET A 139 19.74 28.70 -51.74
C MET A 139 18.76 28.99 -52.89
N SER A 140 19.05 30.06 -53.64
CA SER A 140 18.30 30.53 -54.81
C SER A 140 18.62 29.74 -56.09
N GLY A 141 18.35 28.43 -56.10
CA GLY A 141 18.54 27.58 -57.28
C GLY A 141 17.93 26.18 -57.14
N ARG A 142 17.75 25.46 -58.26
CA ARG A 142 17.30 24.06 -58.21
C ARG A 142 18.39 23.22 -57.56
N PRO A 143 18.13 22.57 -56.40
CA PRO A 143 19.12 21.72 -55.77
C PRO A 143 19.43 20.56 -56.72
N SER A 144 20.72 20.33 -57.01
CA SER A 144 21.17 19.25 -57.91
C SER A 144 22.17 18.34 -57.19
N GLY A 145 22.19 17.06 -57.57
CA GLY A 145 23.07 16.05 -56.98
C GLY A 145 22.78 15.80 -55.49
N LEU A 146 23.84 15.79 -54.66
CA LEU A 146 23.77 15.50 -53.22
C LEU A 146 22.85 16.46 -52.45
N ILE A 147 22.71 17.71 -52.90
CA ILE A 147 21.88 18.71 -52.20
C ILE A 147 20.39 18.34 -52.31
N SER A 148 19.95 17.80 -53.45
CA SER A 148 18.57 17.33 -53.61
C SER A 148 18.27 16.10 -52.74
N PHE A 149 19.26 15.22 -52.57
CA PHE A 149 19.14 14.08 -51.65
C PHE A 149 19.00 14.52 -50.19
N VAL A 150 19.86 15.42 -49.73
CA VAL A 150 19.78 15.98 -48.35
C VAL A 150 18.48 16.75 -48.15
N ALA A 151 18.05 17.54 -49.14
CA ALA A 151 16.76 18.24 -49.11
C ALA A 151 15.57 17.27 -48.97
N GLY A 152 15.60 16.13 -49.66
CA GLY A 152 14.58 15.09 -49.54
C GLY A 152 14.59 14.37 -48.18
N LEU A 153 15.76 14.26 -47.54
CA LEU A 153 15.90 13.62 -46.22
C LEU A 153 15.62 14.60 -45.05
N LEU A 154 15.72 15.91 -45.29
CA LEU A 154 15.59 16.94 -44.28
C LEU A 154 14.29 16.86 -43.46
N PRO A 155 13.09 16.60 -44.04
CA PRO A 155 11.86 16.44 -43.25
C PRO A 155 11.94 15.27 -42.26
N ALA A 156 12.53 14.14 -42.67
CA ALA A 156 12.70 13.00 -41.78
C ALA A 156 13.66 13.32 -40.62
N LEU A 157 14.73 14.06 -40.92
CA LEU A 157 15.69 14.51 -39.92
C LEU A 157 15.08 15.52 -38.94
N GLN A 158 14.23 16.43 -39.41
CA GLN A 158 13.46 17.35 -38.57
C GLN A 158 12.50 16.59 -37.65
N VAL A 159 11.72 15.65 -38.19
CA VAL A 159 10.81 14.81 -37.37
C VAL A 159 11.59 14.07 -36.29
N TYR A 160 12.75 13.49 -36.63
CA TYR A 160 13.60 12.81 -35.65
C TYR A 160 14.11 13.77 -34.56
N ALA A 161 14.72 14.88 -34.94
CA ALA A 161 15.30 15.85 -34.01
C ALA A 161 14.22 16.47 -33.11
N SER A 162 13.04 16.79 -33.64
CA SER A 162 11.93 17.30 -32.86
C SER A 162 11.34 16.23 -31.93
N SER A 163 11.14 15.00 -32.41
CA SER A 163 10.58 13.90 -31.61
C SER A 163 11.46 13.56 -30.42
N PHE A 164 12.78 13.68 -30.56
CA PHE A 164 13.75 13.49 -29.49
C PHE A 164 13.47 14.38 -28.27
N PHE A 165 12.90 15.58 -28.47
CA PHE A 165 12.52 16.49 -27.39
C PHE A 165 11.05 16.39 -27.01
N ILE A 166 10.16 16.27 -28.00
CA ILE A 166 8.71 16.24 -27.79
C ILE A 166 8.31 15.03 -26.94
N ILE A 167 8.84 13.83 -27.23
CA ILE A 167 8.46 12.61 -26.52
C ILE A 167 8.83 12.70 -25.02
N PRO A 168 10.08 13.06 -24.64
CA PRO A 168 10.42 13.32 -23.24
C PRO A 168 9.59 14.41 -22.57
N LEU A 169 9.26 15.50 -23.28
CA LEU A 169 8.44 16.61 -22.75
C LEU A 169 7.03 16.15 -22.40
N VAL A 170 6.35 15.46 -23.33
CA VAL A 170 5.01 14.92 -23.09
C VAL A 170 5.04 13.93 -21.92
N ARG A 171 6.02 13.03 -21.90
CA ARG A 171 6.18 12.09 -20.79
C ARG A 171 6.42 12.82 -19.45
N TRP A 172 7.25 13.85 -19.45
CA TRP A 172 7.54 14.64 -18.25
C TRP A 172 6.27 15.30 -17.72
N PHE A 173 5.46 15.87 -18.62
CA PHE A 173 4.18 16.49 -18.28
C PHE A 173 3.21 15.49 -17.63
N LEU A 174 2.96 14.34 -18.27
CA LEU A 174 2.07 13.30 -17.72
C LEU A 174 2.55 12.78 -16.36
N ILE A 175 3.87 12.58 -16.20
CA ILE A 175 4.46 12.15 -14.93
C ILE A 175 4.35 13.25 -13.86
N SER A 176 4.47 14.52 -14.24
CA SER A 176 4.31 15.65 -13.33
C SER A 176 2.90 15.71 -12.75
N GLU A 177 1.87 15.62 -13.60
CA GLU A 177 0.47 15.57 -13.19
C GLU A 177 0.21 14.38 -12.25
N THR A 178 0.64 13.18 -12.65
CA THR A 178 0.50 11.97 -11.83
C THR A 178 1.20 12.13 -10.47
N ASN A 179 2.38 12.75 -10.43
CA ASN A 179 3.11 12.99 -9.19
C ASN A 179 2.45 14.04 -8.30
N ALA A 180 1.77 15.03 -8.87
CA ALA A 180 1.00 16.02 -8.12
C ALA A 180 -0.22 15.38 -7.44
N GLU A 181 -0.92 14.47 -8.13
CA GLU A 181 -2.02 13.70 -7.55
C GLU A 181 -1.55 12.76 -6.42
N ILE A 182 -0.43 12.06 -6.63
CA ILE A 182 0.21 11.25 -5.58
C ILE A 182 0.55 12.10 -4.36
N GLU A 183 1.08 13.31 -4.57
CA GLU A 183 1.41 14.20 -3.47
C GLU A 183 0.17 14.69 -2.73
N LYS A 184 -0.92 14.99 -3.44
CA LYS A 184 -2.21 15.33 -2.82
C LYS A 184 -2.71 14.21 -1.92
N ARG A 185 -2.67 12.96 -2.39
CA ARG A 185 -3.08 11.78 -1.61
C ARG A 185 -2.17 11.55 -0.41
N ASN A 186 -0.84 11.67 -0.57
CA ASN A 186 0.10 11.55 0.55
C ASN A 186 -0.08 12.66 1.60
N ARG A 187 -0.38 13.90 1.19
CA ARG A 187 -0.69 14.99 2.12
C ARG A 187 -1.96 14.69 2.93
N ALA A 188 -3.02 14.18 2.29
CA ALA A 188 -4.23 13.77 2.99
C ALA A 188 -3.95 12.65 4.02
N ARG A 189 -3.19 11.60 3.63
CA ARG A 189 -2.76 10.52 4.53
C ARG A 189 -1.94 11.05 5.72
N LYS A 190 -1.04 11.99 5.48
CA LYS A 190 -0.24 12.64 6.54
C LYS A 190 -1.11 13.45 7.50
N GLN A 191 -2.09 14.21 7.00
CA GLN A 191 -3.01 14.99 7.84
C GLN A 191 -3.85 14.08 8.75
N ARG A 192 -4.35 12.95 8.22
CA ARG A 192 -5.07 11.95 9.02
C ARG A 192 -4.18 11.33 10.11
N ALA A 193 -2.94 11.00 9.78
CA ALA A 193 -2.00 10.50 10.78
C ALA A 193 -1.70 11.54 11.87
N GLN A 194 -1.64 12.83 11.53
CA GLN A 194 -1.48 13.90 12.52
C GLN A 194 -2.74 14.07 13.39
N ALA A 195 -3.94 13.93 12.83
CA ALA A 195 -5.19 13.96 13.58
C ALA A 195 -5.29 12.82 14.62
N LEU A 196 -4.66 11.67 14.36
CA LEU A 196 -4.57 10.58 15.33
C LEU A 196 -3.57 10.86 16.48
N GLU A 197 -2.59 11.74 16.29
CA GLU A 197 -1.66 12.13 17.36
C GLU A 197 -2.30 13.07 18.37
N LEU A 198 -3.24 13.90 17.92
CA LEU A 198 -4.03 14.82 18.73
C LEU A 198 -5.53 14.55 18.51
N PRO A 199 -6.04 13.42 19.01
CA PRO A 199 -7.41 13.01 18.73
C PRO A 199 -8.42 13.89 19.46
N ASP A 200 -9.53 14.18 18.78
CA ASP A 200 -10.70 14.82 19.37
C ASP A 200 -11.28 13.92 20.49
N PRO A 201 -12.00 14.45 21.51
CA PRO A 201 -12.44 13.65 22.65
C PRO A 201 -13.31 12.43 22.27
N SER A 202 -14.15 12.56 21.25
CA SER A 202 -14.97 11.48 20.70
C SER A 202 -14.11 10.36 20.10
N LEU A 203 -13.16 10.74 19.23
CA LEU A 203 -12.22 9.83 18.59
C LEU A 203 -11.35 9.14 19.65
N ARG A 204 -10.83 9.88 20.63
CA ARG A 204 -10.03 9.33 21.72
C ARG A 204 -10.78 8.25 22.48
N ARG A 205 -12.09 8.42 22.71
CA ARG A 205 -12.93 7.40 23.36
C ARG A 205 -13.08 6.15 22.47
N LYS A 206 -13.39 6.33 21.18
CA LYS A 206 -13.48 5.21 20.21
C LYS A 206 -12.16 4.42 20.15
N LEU A 207 -11.01 5.10 20.18
CA LEU A 207 -9.70 4.47 20.24
C LEU A 207 -9.49 3.68 21.53
N LEU A 208 -9.84 4.23 22.69
CA LEU A 208 -9.72 3.52 23.98
C LEU A 208 -10.61 2.27 24.03
N ASN A 209 -11.83 2.36 23.52
CA ASN A 209 -12.76 1.23 23.42
C ASN A 209 -12.18 0.11 22.55
N ALA A 210 -11.56 0.45 21.42
CA ALA A 210 -10.87 -0.52 20.57
C ALA A 210 -9.75 -1.25 21.33
N ARG A 211 -9.02 -0.55 22.22
CA ARG A 211 -7.97 -1.15 23.05
C ARG A 211 -8.51 -2.05 24.14
N ASP A 212 -9.58 -1.67 24.80
CA ASP A 212 -10.24 -2.53 25.80
C ASP A 212 -10.78 -3.81 25.12
N MET A 213 -11.45 -3.68 23.98
CA MET A 213 -11.91 -4.83 23.20
C MET A 213 -10.76 -5.74 22.73
N ALA A 214 -9.63 -5.16 22.29
CA ALA A 214 -8.43 -5.93 21.94
C ALA A 214 -7.90 -6.74 23.13
N GLN A 215 -7.89 -6.16 24.34
CA GLN A 215 -7.41 -6.84 25.55
C GLN A 215 -8.35 -7.98 25.99
N ARG A 216 -9.67 -7.76 25.94
CA ARG A 216 -10.67 -8.76 26.32
C ARG A 216 -10.71 -9.96 25.38
N THR A 217 -10.31 -9.77 24.12
CA THR A 217 -10.38 -10.80 23.07
C THR A 217 -9.09 -11.61 22.92
N VAL A 218 -8.05 -11.34 23.72
CA VAL A 218 -6.86 -12.19 23.75
C VAL A 218 -7.26 -13.59 24.22
N ILE A 219 -7.16 -14.57 23.31
CA ILE A 219 -7.46 -15.97 23.59
C ILE A 219 -6.43 -16.48 24.61
N GLY A 220 -6.86 -16.58 25.87
CA GLY A 220 -6.11 -17.24 26.92
C GLY A 220 -6.03 -18.75 26.69
N LYS A 221 -5.00 -19.39 27.26
CA LYS A 221 -4.79 -20.85 27.15
C LYS A 221 -5.99 -21.66 27.69
N ASP A 222 -6.76 -21.07 28.59
CA ASP A 222 -7.98 -21.59 29.21
C ASP A 222 -9.18 -21.71 28.26
N ARG A 223 -9.15 -21.01 27.12
CA ARG A 223 -10.25 -21.03 26.11
C ARG A 223 -9.97 -21.90 24.88
N ILE A 224 -8.82 -22.59 24.84
CA ILE A 224 -8.43 -23.43 23.71
C ILE A 224 -9.01 -24.83 23.91
N ILE A 225 -10.11 -25.15 23.22
CA ILE A 225 -10.77 -26.46 23.31
C ILE A 225 -9.97 -27.55 22.58
N TYR A 226 -9.32 -27.20 21.47
CA TYR A 226 -8.46 -28.11 20.70
C TYR A 226 -7.10 -27.47 20.48
N SER A 227 -6.04 -28.11 20.98
CA SER A 227 -4.65 -27.65 20.79
C SER A 227 -3.85 -28.72 20.03
N THR A 228 -3.14 -28.31 18.98
CA THR A 228 -2.28 -29.21 18.18
C THR A 228 -0.98 -29.60 18.88
N GLU A 229 -0.81 -29.20 20.15
CA GLU A 229 0.33 -29.58 20.98
C GLU A 229 0.08 -30.88 21.73
N LYS A 230 -1.19 -31.22 21.99
CA LYS A 230 -1.60 -32.51 22.56
C LYS A 230 -1.81 -33.53 21.44
N ASP A 231 -1.41 -34.77 21.66
CA ASP A 231 -1.63 -35.85 20.69
C ASP A 231 -3.14 -36.14 20.54
N PHE A 232 -3.57 -36.58 19.35
CA PHE A 232 -4.98 -36.86 19.06
C PHE A 232 -5.60 -37.85 20.05
N ASP A 233 -4.81 -38.82 20.53
CA ASP A 233 -5.27 -39.85 21.46
C ASP A 233 -5.59 -39.29 22.86
N GLU A 234 -4.82 -38.30 23.34
CA GLU A 234 -5.11 -37.61 24.61
C GLU A 234 -6.38 -36.74 24.49
N GLN A 235 -6.57 -36.10 23.32
CA GLN A 235 -7.74 -35.25 23.06
C GLN A 235 -9.03 -36.08 23.01
N ASP A 236 -9.01 -37.26 22.38
CA ASP A 236 -10.13 -38.18 22.30
C ASP A 236 -10.50 -38.79 23.67
N TYR A 237 -9.53 -38.92 24.58
CA TYR A 237 -9.79 -39.36 25.94
C TYR A 237 -10.48 -38.26 26.77
N GLU A 238 -9.96 -37.03 26.74
CA GLU A 238 -10.55 -35.88 27.45
C GLU A 238 -11.97 -35.57 26.95
N ALA A 239 -12.22 -35.63 25.63
CA ALA A 239 -13.55 -35.44 25.05
C ALA A 239 -14.56 -36.50 25.52
N ARG A 240 -14.14 -37.77 25.59
CA ARG A 240 -14.99 -38.87 26.08
C ARG A 240 -15.28 -38.78 27.57
N GLU A 241 -14.34 -38.31 28.38
CA GLU A 241 -14.61 -38.05 29.81
C GLU A 241 -15.57 -36.89 30.01
N TRP A 242 -15.46 -35.83 29.20
CA TRP A 242 -16.38 -34.70 29.23
C TRP A 242 -17.81 -35.11 28.88
N GLU A 243 -17.99 -35.90 27.82
CA GLU A 243 -19.28 -36.44 27.40
C GLU A 243 -19.93 -37.27 28.53
N LYS A 244 -19.15 -38.11 29.22
CA LYS A 244 -19.63 -38.88 30.40
C LYS A 244 -20.12 -37.97 31.52
N ARG A 245 -19.36 -36.92 31.85
CA ARG A 245 -19.75 -35.96 32.90
C ARG A 245 -21.02 -35.18 32.51
N PHE A 246 -21.19 -34.86 31.24
CA PHE A 246 -22.39 -34.21 30.73
C PHE A 246 -23.63 -35.10 30.89
N GLN A 247 -23.51 -36.38 30.53
CA GLN A 247 -24.59 -37.37 30.71
C GLN A 247 -24.91 -37.65 32.18
N GLU A 248 -23.93 -37.60 33.07
CA GLU A 248 -24.15 -37.73 34.51
C GLU A 248 -24.91 -36.53 35.08
N LEU A 249 -24.60 -35.32 34.62
CA LEU A 249 -25.33 -34.10 35.00
C LEU A 249 -26.77 -34.11 34.47
N GLU A 250 -27.01 -34.49 33.22
CA GLU A 250 -28.37 -34.63 32.65
C GLU A 250 -29.22 -35.70 33.35
N ARG A 251 -28.59 -36.70 33.98
CA ARG A 251 -29.29 -37.76 34.72
C ARG A 251 -29.52 -37.39 36.19
N SER A 252 -28.92 -36.29 36.65
CA SER A 252 -29.00 -35.80 38.03
C SER A 252 -30.02 -34.68 38.22
N ASP A 253 -30.54 -34.11 37.13
CA ASP A 253 -31.71 -33.22 37.06
C ASP A 253 -32.99 -34.02 36.76
#